data_AF-A0A2D3TFC1-F1
#
_entry.id   AF-A0A2D3TFC1-F1
#
_cell.length_a   1.000
_cell.length_b   1.000
_cell.length_c   1.000
_cell.angle_alpha   90.00
_cell.angle_beta   90.00
_cell.angle_gamma   90.00
#
_symmetry.space_group_name_H-M   'P 1'
#
loop_
_entity.id
_entity.type
_entity.pdbx_description
1 polymer ?
#
loop_
_entity_poly.entity_id
_entity_poly.type
_entity_poly.pdbx_seq_one_letter_code
_entity_poly.pdbx_strand_id
1 'polypeptide(L)'
;MNTFYTFISSIVLFGYWLLIAGITLRILIKRRGVPSAMAWLLVIYIFPLVGIIAYLSFGELNLGKARALRAKALWPLTTNALNQSKDARQLFFPPHSAVAAPLFQLCELRQGIGAMKAHQLELLTTNEQTLKRLIRDIQQARHDIKMVFYIWQVGGWVDDIAEALMAAARRGVNCRLMLDSAGSRAFFRSQYPAMILNAGIHLVEALKVNVLRMFFRRMDLRQHRKIVLIDNYIVYTGSMNMVDTSHHTKKKNKVGPWVDLMARMEGSIATAIGMVYACDWQMETSKHILPEFSRHNIDLKEHDKTAGPLQVIASGPGFPEDIIHQALLTAVYSAREQLIMTTPYFVPSEDLLHAICTASQRGVEVIIILPYRSNSMIVSWASRAFFADLLKAKVKIYQFQGGMLHSKSVLVDKQLSLIGTVNLDMRSLWLNFEITVAIDDRDFGENLASLQNDYVKNSVLLEKDQWEKRSVWQSIIERLFYFFSPLL
;
A
#
# COMPACT_ATOMS: atom_id res chain seq x y z
N MET A 1 -1.97 -28.44 54.66
CA MET A 1 -2.18 -28.49 53.19
C MET A 1 -3.23 -27.48 52.72
N ASN A 2 -4.44 -27.40 53.30
CA ASN A 2 -5.46 -26.43 52.89
C ASN A 2 -5.01 -24.96 52.92
N THR A 3 -4.28 -24.53 53.96
CA THR A 3 -3.75 -23.16 54.08
C THR A 3 -2.72 -22.80 53.00
N PHE A 4 -1.95 -23.77 52.53
CA PHE A 4 -0.98 -23.58 51.44
C PHE A 4 -1.70 -23.45 50.10
N TYR A 5 -2.70 -24.29 49.84
CA TYR A 5 -3.52 -24.20 48.62
C TYR A 5 -4.33 -22.91 48.55
N THR A 6 -4.93 -22.45 49.66
CA THR A 6 -5.65 -21.17 49.70
C THR A 6 -4.70 -20.00 49.50
N PHE A 7 -3.51 -20.03 50.10
CA PHE A 7 -2.49 -18.99 49.90
C PHE A 7 -2.05 -18.89 48.43
N ILE A 8 -1.72 -20.03 47.79
CA ILE A 8 -1.36 -20.05 46.36
C ILE A 8 -2.52 -19.57 45.49
N SER A 9 -3.74 -20.02 45.77
CA SER A 9 -4.93 -19.62 44.99
C SER A 9 -5.18 -18.11 45.07
N SER A 10 -5.02 -17.51 46.25
CA SER A 10 -5.12 -16.06 46.44
C SER A 10 -4.04 -15.29 45.68
N ILE A 11 -2.80 -15.79 45.66
CA ILE A 11 -1.71 -15.17 44.87
C ILE A 11 -2.01 -15.24 43.38
N VAL A 12 -2.47 -16.39 42.88
CA VAL A 12 -2.82 -16.56 41.45
C VAL A 12 -3.97 -15.63 41.07
N LEU A 13 -5.03 -15.55 41.90
CA LEU A 13 -6.16 -14.67 41.67
C LEU A 13 -5.76 -13.19 41.70
N PHE A 14 -4.91 -12.79 42.64
CA PHE A 14 -4.38 -11.43 42.71
C PHE A 14 -3.54 -11.09 41.47
N GLY A 15 -2.63 -11.98 41.08
CA GLY A 15 -1.80 -11.82 39.88
C GLY A 15 -2.64 -11.72 38.60
N TYR A 16 -3.73 -12.49 38.51
CA TYR A 16 -4.68 -12.43 37.41
C TYR A 16 -5.36 -11.05 37.29
N TRP A 17 -5.90 -10.52 38.39
CA TRP A 17 -6.52 -9.18 38.38
C TRP A 17 -5.50 -8.06 38.14
N LEU A 18 -4.29 -8.18 38.70
CA LEU A 18 -3.21 -7.23 38.47
C LEU A 18 -2.81 -7.20 36.98
N LEU A 19 -2.77 -8.35 36.32
CA LEU A 19 -2.50 -8.45 34.88
C LEU A 19 -3.59 -7.75 34.06
N ILE A 20 -4.87 -8.00 34.36
CA ILE A 20 -6.00 -7.34 33.67
C ILE A 20 -5.93 -5.83 33.88
N ALA A 21 -5.78 -5.37 35.11
CA ALA A 21 -5.68 -3.95 35.44
C ALA A 21 -4.49 -3.28 34.74
N GLY A 22 -3.34 -3.95 34.70
CA GLY A 22 -2.14 -3.47 34.01
C GLY A 22 -2.36 -3.34 32.50
N ILE A 23 -3.02 -4.30 31.86
CA ILE A 23 -3.33 -4.24 30.41
C ILE A 23 -4.42 -3.19 30.12
N THR A 24 -5.45 -3.08 30.95
CA THR A 24 -6.47 -2.01 30.84
C THR A 24 -5.81 -0.64 30.93
N LEU A 25 -4.98 -0.40 31.94
CA LEU A 25 -4.26 0.87 32.09
C LEU A 25 -3.38 1.15 30.86
N ARG A 26 -2.70 0.11 30.35
CA ARG A 26 -1.89 0.22 29.12
C ARG A 26 -2.73 0.58 27.89
N ILE A 27 -3.95 0.06 27.75
CA ILE A 27 -4.90 0.43 26.69
C ILE A 27 -5.32 1.89 26.82
N LEU A 28 -5.62 2.35 28.05
CA LEU A 28 -6.05 3.72 28.32
C LEU A 28 -4.92 4.75 28.12
N ILE A 29 -3.69 4.41 28.49
CA ILE A 29 -2.51 5.27 28.29
C ILE A 29 -2.17 5.38 26.80
N LYS A 30 -2.38 4.32 26.02
CA LYS A 30 -2.15 4.37 24.58
C LYS A 30 -3.26 5.13 23.88
N ARG A 31 -2.93 6.30 23.33
CA ARG A 31 -3.82 7.11 22.49
C ARG A 31 -4.31 6.27 21.28
N ARG A 32 -5.55 5.80 21.34
CA ARG A 32 -6.26 5.09 20.26
C ARG A 32 -7.63 5.72 20.04
N GLY A 33 -8.22 5.48 18.88
CA GLY A 33 -9.64 5.77 18.68
C GLY A 33 -10.47 5.06 19.75
N VAL A 34 -11.40 5.80 20.38
CA VAL A 34 -12.27 5.31 21.45
C VAL A 34 -12.94 3.98 21.10
N PRO A 35 -13.46 3.75 19.88
CA PRO A 35 -14.08 2.47 19.52
C PRO A 35 -13.10 1.29 19.57
N SER A 36 -11.85 1.48 19.12
CA SER A 36 -10.83 0.42 19.16
C SER A 36 -10.42 0.08 20.60
N ALA A 37 -10.24 1.11 21.44
CA ALA A 37 -9.93 0.89 22.86
C ALA A 37 -11.07 0.13 23.56
N MET A 38 -12.33 0.53 23.34
CA MET A 38 -13.50 -0.16 23.90
C MET A 38 -13.62 -1.60 23.43
N ALA A 39 -13.39 -1.89 22.14
CA ALA A 39 -13.42 -3.25 21.62
C ALA A 39 -12.39 -4.15 22.30
N TRP A 40 -11.16 -3.67 22.50
CA TRP A 40 -10.13 -4.43 23.20
C TRP A 40 -10.45 -4.65 24.68
N LEU A 41 -10.96 -3.62 25.38
CA LEU A 41 -11.40 -3.78 26.77
C LEU A 41 -12.53 -4.81 26.88
N LEU A 42 -13.50 -4.78 25.97
CA LEU A 42 -14.61 -5.73 25.95
C LEU A 42 -14.12 -7.17 25.73
N VAL A 43 -13.23 -7.40 24.76
CA VAL A 43 -12.65 -8.72 24.52
C VAL A 43 -11.85 -9.20 25.74
N ILE A 44 -11.09 -8.31 26.39
CA ILE A 44 -10.34 -8.63 27.61
C ILE A 44 -11.27 -8.87 28.80
N TYR A 45 -12.42 -8.22 28.91
CA TYR A 45 -13.31 -8.46 30.04
C TYR A 45 -14.16 -9.72 29.87
N ILE A 46 -14.54 -10.07 28.63
CA ILE A 46 -15.28 -11.30 28.34
C ILE A 46 -14.35 -12.53 28.33
N PHE A 47 -13.15 -12.40 27.74
CA PHE A 47 -12.19 -13.49 27.63
C PHE A 47 -10.79 -13.04 28.09
N PRO A 48 -10.52 -12.91 29.39
CA PRO A 48 -9.33 -12.17 29.86
C PRO A 48 -7.99 -12.68 29.38
N LEU A 49 -7.70 -13.98 29.53
CA LEU A 49 -6.42 -14.52 29.08
C LEU A 49 -6.29 -14.48 27.55
N VAL A 50 -7.34 -14.89 26.83
CA VAL A 50 -7.34 -14.91 25.35
C VAL A 50 -7.27 -13.49 24.79
N GLY A 51 -8.00 -12.56 25.38
CA GLY A 51 -8.06 -11.15 25.01
C GLY A 51 -6.76 -10.43 25.28
N ILE A 52 -6.07 -10.73 26.39
CA ILE A 52 -4.73 -10.21 26.65
C ILE A 52 -3.73 -10.73 25.60
N ILE A 53 -3.75 -12.03 25.31
CA ILE A 53 -2.88 -12.63 24.28
C ILE A 53 -3.16 -11.99 22.92
N ALA A 54 -4.43 -11.85 22.55
CA ALA A 54 -4.86 -11.22 21.30
C ALA A 54 -4.45 -9.74 21.26
N TYR A 55 -4.62 -8.99 22.36
CA TYR A 55 -4.25 -7.58 22.44
C TYR A 55 -2.74 -7.37 22.28
N LEU A 56 -1.93 -8.20 22.91
CA LEU A 56 -0.48 -8.12 22.78
C LEU A 56 0.00 -8.53 21.38
N SER A 57 -0.73 -9.42 20.69
CA SER A 57 -0.38 -9.91 19.36
C SER A 57 -0.86 -8.99 18.22
N PHE A 58 -2.05 -8.39 18.34
CA PHE A 58 -2.71 -7.62 17.27
C PHE A 58 -3.09 -6.21 17.68
N GLY A 59 -3.23 -5.93 18.98
CA GLY A 59 -3.63 -4.62 19.44
C GLY A 59 -2.54 -3.58 19.22
N GLU A 60 -1.27 -3.90 19.48
CA GLU A 60 -0.19 -2.91 19.46
C GLU A 60 0.71 -3.01 18.21
N LEU A 61 0.97 -1.87 17.57
CA LEU A 61 2.04 -1.72 16.57
C LEU A 61 3.41 -1.95 17.23
N ASN A 62 3.85 -3.20 17.29
CA ASN A 62 5.17 -3.55 17.81
C ASN A 62 6.03 -4.13 16.69
N LEU A 63 6.77 -3.25 16.02
CA LEU A 63 7.78 -3.60 15.01
C LEU A 63 9.06 -4.20 15.60
N GLY A 64 9.18 -4.19 16.92
CA GLY A 64 10.45 -4.33 17.64
C GLY A 64 11.18 -2.99 17.72
N LYS A 65 11.57 -2.57 18.94
CA LYS A 65 12.17 -1.26 19.24
C LYS A 65 13.31 -0.88 18.29
N ALA A 66 14.18 -1.83 17.94
CA ALA A 66 15.32 -1.58 17.06
C ALA A 66 14.92 -1.14 15.64
N ARG A 67 13.87 -1.73 15.04
CA ARG A 67 13.40 -1.34 13.70
C ARG A 67 12.71 0.02 13.73
N ALA A 68 11.88 0.27 14.74
CA ALA A 68 11.20 1.55 14.93
C ALA A 68 12.20 2.70 15.15
N LEU A 69 13.23 2.50 15.98
CA LEU A 69 14.27 3.51 16.23
C LEU A 69 15.07 3.83 14.97
N ARG A 70 15.47 2.80 14.20
CA ARG A 70 16.18 3.01 12.92
C ARG A 70 15.34 3.76 11.91
N ALA A 71 14.08 3.36 11.75
CA ALA A 71 13.18 3.99 10.81
C ALA A 71 12.95 5.47 11.14
N LYS A 72 12.75 5.79 12.43
CA LYS A 72 12.56 7.16 12.91
C LYS A 72 13.80 8.04 12.73
N ALA A 73 14.99 7.46 12.82
CA ALA A 73 16.24 8.20 12.63
C ALA A 73 16.56 8.42 11.14
N LEU A 74 16.25 7.45 10.28
CA LEU A 74 16.75 7.44 8.91
C LEU A 74 16.06 8.46 8.02
N TRP A 75 14.73 8.51 8.04
CA TRP A 75 13.99 9.37 7.11
C TRP A 75 14.34 10.85 7.26
N PRO A 76 14.36 11.46 8.47
CA PRO A 76 14.74 12.86 8.63
C PRO A 76 16.18 13.15 8.19
N LEU A 77 17.11 12.19 8.38
CA LEU A 77 18.49 12.36 7.92
C LEU A 77 18.56 12.36 6.39
N THR A 78 17.83 11.46 5.75
CA THR A 78 17.76 11.35 4.29
C THR A 78 17.14 12.60 3.67
N THR A 79 16.01 13.08 4.20
CA THR A 79 15.35 14.30 3.70
C THR A 79 16.18 15.55 3.96
N ASN A 80 16.84 15.67 5.11
CA ASN A 80 17.73 16.80 5.38
C ASN A 80 18.93 16.84 4.44
N ALA A 81 19.57 15.68 4.19
CA ALA A 81 20.68 15.58 3.25
C ALA A 81 20.26 15.97 1.82
N LEU A 82 19.07 15.53 1.40
CA LEU A 82 18.47 15.90 0.12
C LEU A 82 18.22 17.42 0.04
N ASN A 83 17.58 18.02 1.03
CA ASN A 83 17.23 19.45 1.02
C ASN A 83 18.46 20.38 1.11
N GLN A 84 19.58 19.88 1.64
CA GLN A 84 20.85 20.61 1.67
C GLN A 84 21.62 20.56 0.35
N SER A 85 21.34 19.58 -0.52
CA SER A 85 21.94 19.50 -1.85
C SER A 85 21.37 20.59 -2.77
N LYS A 86 22.26 21.38 -3.41
CA LYS A 86 21.86 22.41 -4.38
C LYS A 86 21.27 21.81 -5.64
N ASP A 87 21.86 20.72 -6.13
CA ASP A 87 21.42 19.99 -7.32
C ASP A 87 20.04 19.35 -7.10
N ALA A 88 19.80 18.86 -5.88
CA ALA A 88 18.52 18.34 -5.47
C ALA A 88 17.42 19.41 -5.60
N ARG A 89 17.61 20.62 -5.07
CA ARG A 89 16.55 21.67 -5.08
C ARG A 89 16.02 22.01 -6.48
N GLN A 90 16.86 21.95 -7.52
CA GLN A 90 16.42 22.19 -8.90
C GLN A 90 15.46 21.10 -9.41
N LEU A 91 15.49 19.91 -8.81
CA LEU A 91 14.62 18.79 -9.14
C LEU A 91 13.23 18.86 -8.47
N PHE A 92 13.07 19.66 -7.39
CA PHE A 92 11.95 19.57 -6.44
C PHE A 92 10.80 20.58 -6.58
N PHE A 93 10.89 21.52 -7.54
CA PHE A 93 9.87 22.57 -7.68
C PHE A 93 9.38 22.77 -9.12
N PRO A 94 8.91 21.71 -9.80
CA PRO A 94 8.19 21.89 -11.06
C PRO A 94 6.85 22.64 -10.86
N PRO A 95 6.43 23.44 -11.85
CA PRO A 95 5.07 23.98 -11.89
C PRO A 95 4.04 22.87 -11.82
N HIS A 96 2.98 23.08 -11.03
CA HIS A 96 1.91 22.10 -10.81
C HIS A 96 0.54 22.79 -10.86
N SER A 97 -0.50 22.00 -11.09
CA SER A 97 -1.88 22.46 -11.21
C SER A 97 -2.48 22.89 -9.86
N ALA A 98 -3.53 23.69 -9.91
CA ALA A 98 -4.28 24.12 -8.72
C ALA A 98 -4.93 22.94 -7.97
N VAL A 99 -5.21 21.82 -8.67
CA VAL A 99 -5.78 20.61 -8.07
C VAL A 99 -4.72 19.86 -7.25
N ALA A 100 -3.48 19.80 -7.75
CA ALA A 100 -2.36 19.12 -7.11
C ALA A 100 -1.69 19.93 -6.00
N ALA A 101 -1.74 21.27 -6.06
CA ALA A 101 -1.00 22.16 -5.15
C ALA A 101 -1.18 21.83 -3.66
N PRO A 102 -2.41 21.66 -3.13
CA PRO A 102 -2.57 21.39 -1.69
C PRO A 102 -1.97 20.04 -1.27
N LEU A 103 -2.02 19.04 -2.14
CA LEU A 103 -1.47 17.70 -1.90
C LEU A 103 0.06 17.74 -1.88
N PHE A 104 0.66 18.41 -2.87
CA PHE A 104 2.11 18.53 -2.96
C PHE A 104 2.67 19.32 -1.79
N GLN A 105 2.01 20.43 -1.42
CA GLN A 105 2.38 21.21 -0.24
C GLN A 105 2.28 20.40 1.06
N LEU A 106 1.21 19.61 1.22
CA LEU A 106 1.08 18.70 2.37
C LEU A 106 2.26 17.72 2.44
N CYS A 107 2.61 17.09 1.33
CA CYS A 107 3.68 16.11 1.26
C CYS A 107 5.06 16.75 1.51
N GLU A 108 5.31 17.92 0.92
CA GLU A 108 6.55 18.66 1.15
C GLU A 108 6.73 18.99 2.64
N LEU A 109 5.70 19.55 3.28
CA LEU A 109 5.78 20.00 4.67
C LEU A 109 5.78 18.85 5.68
N ARG A 110 5.03 17.77 5.45
CA ARG A 110 4.95 16.65 6.40
C ARG A 110 6.00 15.58 6.14
N GLN A 111 6.19 15.19 4.87
CA GLN A 111 7.11 14.12 4.48
C GLN A 111 8.52 14.64 4.21
N GLY A 112 8.71 15.94 3.93
CA GLY A 112 10.03 16.54 3.73
C GLY A 112 10.63 16.29 2.35
N ILE A 113 9.82 15.78 1.41
CA ILE A 113 10.20 15.58 0.00
C ILE A 113 9.17 16.31 -0.86
N GLY A 114 9.64 17.25 -1.69
CA GLY A 114 8.82 17.95 -2.67
C GLY A 114 8.56 17.14 -3.94
N ALA A 115 7.76 17.72 -4.84
CA ALA A 115 7.40 17.09 -6.10
C ALA A 115 8.62 17.07 -7.06
N MET A 116 8.82 15.96 -7.75
CA MET A 116 9.94 15.76 -8.67
C MET A 116 9.48 15.77 -10.12
N LYS A 117 10.39 16.13 -11.03
CA LYS A 117 10.15 15.99 -12.48
C LYS A 117 10.21 14.53 -12.92
N ALA A 118 9.34 14.17 -13.85
CA ALA A 118 9.49 12.97 -14.66
C ALA A 118 9.79 13.36 -16.11
N HIS A 119 10.63 12.58 -16.78
CA HIS A 119 10.90 12.77 -18.20
C HIS A 119 9.89 12.01 -19.04
N GLN A 120 9.60 10.78 -18.64
CA GLN A 120 8.64 9.93 -19.32
C GLN A 120 7.70 9.27 -18.33
N LEU A 121 6.42 9.23 -18.68
CA LEU A 121 5.37 8.51 -17.97
C LEU A 121 4.69 7.55 -18.93
N GLU A 122 4.44 6.35 -18.46
CA GLU A 122 3.70 5.33 -19.20
C GLU A 122 2.79 4.57 -18.25
N LEU A 123 1.50 4.53 -18.58
CA LEU A 123 0.51 3.72 -17.89
C LEU A 123 0.46 2.34 -18.55
N LEU A 124 0.82 1.31 -17.79
CA LEU A 124 0.76 -0.09 -18.18
C LEU A 124 -0.53 -0.69 -17.61
N THR A 125 -1.44 -1.08 -18.51
CA THR A 125 -2.83 -1.45 -18.16
C THR A 125 -3.06 -2.95 -18.09
N THR A 126 -2.09 -3.76 -18.52
CA THR A 126 -2.19 -5.21 -18.51
C THR A 126 -0.98 -5.88 -17.86
N ASN A 127 -1.22 -7.03 -17.23
CA ASN A 127 -0.18 -7.83 -16.57
C ASN A 127 0.90 -8.28 -17.57
N GLU A 128 0.50 -8.79 -18.73
CA GLU A 128 1.43 -9.27 -19.77
C GLU A 128 2.30 -8.13 -20.33
N GLN A 129 1.71 -6.98 -20.66
CA GLN A 129 2.47 -5.82 -21.14
C GLN A 129 3.50 -5.37 -20.10
N THR A 130 3.09 -5.33 -18.82
CA THR A 130 3.95 -4.94 -17.71
C THR A 130 5.14 -5.90 -17.57
N LEU A 131 4.88 -7.21 -17.51
CA LEU A 131 5.93 -8.22 -17.34
C LEU A 131 6.90 -8.20 -18.53
N LYS A 132 6.41 -8.16 -19.77
CA LYS A 132 7.27 -8.08 -20.96
C LYS A 132 8.12 -6.82 -20.99
N ARG A 133 7.53 -5.66 -20.66
CA ARG A 133 8.27 -4.40 -20.63
C ARG A 133 9.34 -4.42 -19.54
N LEU A 134 9.01 -4.94 -18.37
CA LEU A 134 9.96 -5.09 -17.27
C LEU A 134 11.13 -6.04 -17.62
N ILE A 135 10.86 -7.18 -18.29
CA ILE A 135 11.93 -8.09 -18.77
C ILE A 135 12.93 -7.33 -19.65
N ARG A 136 12.45 -6.52 -20.60
CA ARG A 136 13.31 -5.73 -21.49
C ARG A 136 14.17 -4.74 -20.72
N ASP A 137 13.58 -4.01 -19.78
CA ASP A 137 14.33 -3.03 -18.98
C ASP A 137 15.39 -3.72 -18.10
N ILE A 138 15.10 -4.90 -17.52
CA ILE A 138 16.08 -5.71 -16.76
C ILE A 138 17.23 -6.20 -17.66
N GLN A 139 16.93 -6.59 -18.90
CA GLN A 139 17.95 -7.00 -19.86
C GLN A 139 18.87 -5.84 -20.25
N GLN A 140 18.34 -4.62 -20.28
CA GLN A 140 19.07 -3.40 -20.62
C GLN A 140 19.83 -2.78 -19.43
N ALA A 141 19.48 -3.14 -18.20
CA ALA A 141 20.12 -2.63 -16.98
C ALA A 141 21.65 -2.77 -16.99
N ARG A 142 22.33 -1.77 -16.44
CA ARG A 142 23.80 -1.65 -16.46
C ARG A 142 24.46 -1.61 -15.09
N HIS A 143 23.80 -1.07 -14.08
CA HIS A 143 24.41 -0.75 -12.79
C HIS A 143 23.70 -1.45 -11.63
N ASP A 144 22.41 -1.25 -11.49
CA ASP A 144 21.67 -1.77 -10.34
C ASP A 144 20.21 -2.06 -10.63
N ILE A 145 19.69 -3.09 -9.97
CA ILE A 145 18.27 -3.42 -9.97
C ILE A 145 17.85 -3.64 -8.53
N LYS A 146 16.83 -2.90 -8.08
CA LYS A 146 16.25 -3.02 -6.74
C LYS A 146 14.76 -3.31 -6.88
N MET A 147 14.28 -4.35 -6.22
CA MET A 147 12.88 -4.75 -6.27
C MET A 147 12.32 -5.02 -4.89
N VAL A 148 11.11 -4.54 -4.63
CA VAL A 148 10.30 -4.97 -3.47
C VAL A 148 8.89 -5.33 -3.88
N PHE A 149 8.40 -6.48 -3.42
CA PHE A 149 7.04 -6.95 -3.67
C PHE A 149 6.43 -7.65 -2.46
N TYR A 150 5.11 -7.49 -2.30
CA TYR A 150 4.32 -8.27 -1.35
C TYR A 150 4.22 -9.74 -1.76
N ILE A 151 3.74 -10.00 -2.98
CA ILE A 151 3.63 -11.35 -3.55
C ILE A 151 4.57 -11.49 -4.73
N TRP A 152 5.43 -12.50 -4.65
CA TRP A 152 6.12 -13.12 -5.78
C TRP A 152 5.62 -14.55 -5.92
N GLN A 153 4.98 -14.84 -7.06
CA GLN A 153 4.45 -16.16 -7.35
C GLN A 153 5.13 -16.73 -8.60
N VAL A 154 5.77 -17.88 -8.41
CA VAL A 154 6.51 -18.58 -9.46
C VAL A 154 5.55 -19.16 -10.52
N GLY A 155 5.98 -19.13 -11.78
CA GLY A 155 5.26 -19.62 -12.95
C GLY A 155 5.07 -18.55 -14.03
N GLY A 156 5.12 -18.99 -15.30
CA GLY A 156 4.84 -18.14 -16.45
C GLY A 156 5.88 -17.03 -16.62
N TRP A 157 5.45 -15.83 -17.05
CA TRP A 157 6.34 -14.69 -17.30
C TRP A 157 7.14 -14.22 -16.06
N VAL A 158 6.71 -14.58 -14.85
CA VAL A 158 7.46 -14.28 -13.62
C VAL A 158 8.75 -15.10 -13.52
N ASP A 159 8.77 -16.30 -14.09
CA ASP A 159 9.98 -17.12 -14.14
C ASP A 159 10.99 -16.48 -15.11
N ASP A 160 10.52 -15.95 -16.25
CA ASP A 160 11.36 -15.19 -17.20
C ASP A 160 11.96 -13.93 -16.56
N ILE A 161 11.21 -13.25 -15.68
CA ILE A 161 11.74 -12.13 -14.87
C ILE A 161 12.87 -12.61 -13.96
N ALA A 162 12.67 -13.74 -13.25
CA ALA A 162 13.70 -14.29 -12.38
C ALA A 162 14.96 -14.68 -13.17
N GLU A 163 14.79 -15.27 -14.35
CA GLU A 163 15.89 -15.59 -15.26
C GLU A 163 16.61 -14.34 -15.76
N ALA A 164 15.88 -13.31 -16.17
CA ALA A 164 16.45 -12.04 -16.60
C ALA A 164 17.25 -11.36 -15.47
N LEU A 165 16.76 -11.41 -14.23
CA LEU A 165 17.47 -10.92 -13.05
C LEU A 165 18.75 -11.71 -12.78
N MET A 166 18.70 -13.05 -12.84
CA MET A 166 19.88 -13.89 -12.66
C MET A 166 20.91 -13.65 -13.76
N ALA A 167 20.47 -13.45 -15.00
CA ALA A 167 21.34 -13.07 -16.10
C ALA A 167 21.96 -11.68 -15.85
N ALA A 168 21.21 -10.71 -15.35
CA ALA A 168 21.73 -9.38 -15.00
C ALA A 168 22.81 -9.44 -13.92
N ALA A 169 22.56 -10.20 -12.85
CA ALA A 169 23.54 -10.39 -11.79
C ALA A 169 24.83 -11.03 -12.30
N ARG A 170 24.74 -12.04 -13.18
CA ARG A 170 25.90 -12.68 -13.82
C ARG A 170 26.68 -11.73 -14.75
N ARG A 171 26.02 -10.72 -15.32
CA ARG A 171 26.69 -9.65 -16.09
C ARG A 171 27.38 -8.61 -15.19
N GLY A 172 27.24 -8.69 -13.87
CA GLY A 172 27.81 -7.76 -12.91
C GLY A 172 26.87 -6.65 -12.43
N VAL A 173 25.59 -6.68 -12.83
CA VAL A 173 24.58 -5.72 -12.33
C VAL A 173 24.25 -6.02 -10.87
N ASN A 174 24.24 -5.00 -10.01
CA ASN A 174 23.97 -5.19 -8.59
C ASN A 174 22.46 -5.37 -8.31
N CYS A 175 22.02 -6.61 -8.20
CA CYS A 175 20.63 -6.97 -8.02
C CYS A 175 20.27 -7.17 -6.53
N ARG A 176 19.21 -6.51 -6.07
CA ARG A 176 18.64 -6.64 -4.73
C ARG A 176 17.14 -6.91 -4.82
N LEU A 177 16.69 -7.96 -4.13
CA LEU A 177 15.30 -8.40 -4.12
C LEU A 177 14.81 -8.51 -2.68
N MET A 178 13.75 -7.79 -2.34
CA MET A 178 13.09 -7.85 -1.05
C MET A 178 11.65 -8.36 -1.21
N LEU A 179 11.29 -9.42 -0.51
CA LEU A 179 9.95 -10.00 -0.62
C LEU A 179 9.31 -10.18 0.76
N ASP A 180 8.02 -9.87 0.88
CA ASP A 180 7.27 -10.13 2.11
C ASP A 180 7.19 -11.64 2.40
N SER A 181 7.51 -12.02 3.65
CA SER A 181 7.53 -13.41 4.10
C SER A 181 6.18 -14.13 3.97
N ALA A 182 5.06 -13.45 4.25
CA ALA A 182 3.73 -14.07 4.19
C ALA A 182 3.17 -14.09 2.77
N GLY A 183 3.24 -12.96 2.06
CA GLY A 183 2.75 -12.84 0.69
C GLY A 183 3.52 -13.73 -0.28
N SER A 184 4.83 -13.87 -0.10
CA SER A 184 5.72 -14.64 -0.99
C SER A 184 6.12 -16.01 -0.42
N ARG A 185 5.29 -16.59 0.47
CA ARG A 185 5.58 -17.89 1.11
C ARG A 185 5.82 -19.03 0.09
N ALA A 186 5.09 -19.01 -1.03
CA ALA A 186 5.25 -20.02 -2.09
C ALA A 186 6.62 -19.93 -2.75
N PHE A 187 7.10 -18.71 -3.04
CA PHE A 187 8.45 -18.45 -3.53
C PHE A 187 9.51 -18.93 -2.55
N PHE A 188 9.43 -18.55 -1.26
CA PHE A 188 10.42 -18.94 -0.25
C PHE A 188 10.51 -20.44 0.02
N ARG A 189 9.46 -21.21 -0.34
CA ARG A 189 9.42 -22.68 -0.21
C ARG A 189 9.78 -23.41 -1.50
N SER A 190 10.08 -22.69 -2.57
CA SER A 190 10.50 -23.26 -3.86
C SER A 190 12.02 -23.35 -3.96
N GLN A 191 12.53 -23.74 -5.14
CA GLN A 191 13.96 -23.74 -5.46
C GLN A 191 14.52 -22.34 -5.78
N TYR A 192 13.66 -21.37 -6.10
CA TYR A 192 14.08 -20.04 -6.55
C TYR A 192 14.95 -19.26 -5.57
N PRO A 193 14.72 -19.25 -4.24
CA PRO A 193 15.60 -18.56 -3.31
C PRO A 193 17.05 -19.00 -3.43
N ALA A 194 17.30 -20.31 -3.56
CA ALA A 194 18.64 -20.85 -3.74
C ALA A 194 19.24 -20.45 -5.09
N MET A 195 18.45 -20.52 -6.18
CA MET A 195 18.90 -20.11 -7.52
C MET A 195 19.27 -18.62 -7.58
N ILE A 196 18.44 -17.75 -7.01
CA ILE A 196 18.65 -16.31 -6.95
C ILE A 196 19.92 -15.97 -6.15
N LEU A 197 20.10 -16.59 -4.99
CA LEU A 197 21.31 -16.40 -4.17
C LEU A 197 22.57 -16.89 -4.91
N ASN A 198 22.50 -18.07 -5.55
CA ASN A 198 23.63 -18.64 -6.31
C ASN A 198 24.00 -17.79 -7.54
N ALA A 199 23.05 -17.05 -8.11
CA ALA A 199 23.31 -16.11 -9.20
C ALA A 199 23.96 -14.79 -8.73
N GLY A 200 24.15 -14.59 -7.43
CA GLY A 200 24.76 -13.38 -6.85
C GLY A 200 23.77 -12.27 -6.50
N ILE A 201 22.45 -12.54 -6.52
CA ILE A 201 21.43 -11.56 -6.16
C ILE A 201 21.28 -11.50 -4.63
N HIS A 202 21.22 -10.30 -4.07
CA HIS A 202 20.93 -10.12 -2.65
C HIS A 202 19.44 -10.29 -2.37
N LEU A 203 19.06 -11.40 -1.76
CA LEU A 203 17.66 -11.70 -1.39
C LEU A 203 17.39 -11.41 0.10
N VAL A 204 16.31 -10.67 0.39
CA VAL A 204 15.84 -10.36 1.74
C VAL A 204 14.40 -10.82 1.93
N GLU A 205 14.17 -11.62 2.98
CA GLU A 205 12.84 -11.98 3.48
C GLU A 205 12.36 -10.91 4.48
N ALA A 206 11.50 -10.01 4.02
CA ALA A 206 10.98 -8.90 4.83
C ALA A 206 9.90 -9.36 5.81
N LEU A 207 9.87 -8.75 7.00
CA LEU A 207 8.85 -8.98 8.03
C LEU A 207 8.65 -10.48 8.34
N LYS A 208 9.78 -11.20 8.44
CA LYS A 208 9.83 -12.64 8.64
C LYS A 208 8.85 -13.13 9.70
N VAL A 209 7.95 -14.02 9.28
CA VAL A 209 6.99 -14.71 10.14
C VAL A 209 7.73 -15.81 10.91
N ASN A 210 7.77 -15.71 12.23
CA ASN A 210 8.33 -16.76 13.10
C ASN A 210 7.39 -16.99 14.28
N VAL A 211 7.09 -18.26 14.60
CA VAL A 211 6.23 -18.69 15.72
C VAL A 211 6.70 -18.07 17.04
N LEU A 212 8.03 -18.04 17.29
CA LEU A 212 8.60 -17.44 18.49
C LEU A 212 8.43 -15.90 18.53
N ARG A 213 8.27 -15.26 17.37
CA ARG A 213 8.06 -13.80 17.25
C ARG A 213 6.57 -13.41 17.28
N MET A 214 5.63 -14.36 17.18
CA MET A 214 4.18 -14.08 17.25
C MET A 214 3.77 -13.43 18.57
N PHE A 215 4.49 -13.69 19.66
CA PHE A 215 4.22 -13.12 20.98
C PHE A 215 4.79 -11.70 21.17
N PHE A 216 5.67 -11.23 20.28
CA PHE A 216 6.44 -9.99 20.47
C PHE A 216 6.31 -8.98 19.31
N ARG A 217 5.63 -9.35 18.22
CA ARG A 217 5.48 -8.51 17.02
C ARG A 217 4.08 -8.60 16.44
N ARG A 218 3.56 -7.46 15.98
CA ARG A 218 2.28 -7.42 15.25
C ARG A 218 2.43 -8.16 13.92
N MET A 219 1.71 -9.26 13.78
CA MET A 219 1.80 -10.19 12.63
C MET A 219 1.05 -9.72 11.39
N ASP A 220 0.22 -8.70 11.56
CA ASP A 220 -0.61 -8.14 10.51
C ASP A 220 0.10 -7.03 9.72
N LEU A 221 1.22 -6.51 10.20
CA LEU A 221 2.02 -5.56 9.46
C LEU A 221 2.74 -6.24 8.29
N ARG A 222 2.57 -5.74 7.07
CA ARG A 222 3.15 -6.33 5.86
C ARG A 222 3.87 -5.30 4.98
N GLN A 223 4.86 -5.82 4.26
CA GLN A 223 5.54 -5.06 3.22
C GLN A 223 4.67 -5.12 1.98
N HIS A 224 3.86 -4.09 1.76
CA HIS A 224 2.86 -4.08 0.70
C HIS A 224 3.29 -3.25 -0.51
N ARG A 225 4.48 -2.64 -0.47
CA ARG A 225 5.05 -1.89 -1.60
C ARG A 225 5.41 -2.80 -2.77
N LYS A 226 5.33 -2.23 -3.96
CA LYS A 226 5.58 -2.86 -5.26
C LYS A 226 6.43 -1.88 -6.04
N ILE A 227 7.74 -2.03 -5.92
CA ILE A 227 8.71 -1.10 -6.51
C ILE A 227 9.67 -1.92 -7.35
N VAL A 228 9.93 -1.44 -8.55
CA VAL A 228 11.13 -1.80 -9.31
C VAL A 228 11.89 -0.53 -9.59
N LEU A 229 13.19 -0.52 -9.30
CA LEU A 229 14.10 0.56 -9.59
C LEU A 229 15.28 -0.01 -10.39
N ILE A 230 15.54 0.55 -11.57
CA ILE A 230 16.60 0.12 -12.48
C ILE A 230 17.51 1.31 -12.75
N ASP A 231 18.81 1.13 -12.53
CA ASP A 231 19.88 2.10 -12.76
C ASP A 231 19.64 3.48 -12.12
N ASN A 232 18.90 3.49 -10.99
CA ASN A 232 18.43 4.70 -10.30
C ASN A 232 17.77 5.75 -11.23
N TYR A 233 17.11 5.29 -12.28
CA TYR A 233 16.51 6.15 -13.31
C TYR A 233 15.12 5.68 -13.75
N ILE A 234 14.94 4.39 -14.03
CA ILE A 234 13.64 3.81 -14.39
C ILE A 234 12.96 3.27 -13.13
N VAL A 235 11.69 3.61 -12.95
CA VAL A 235 10.87 3.14 -11.83
C VAL A 235 9.57 2.53 -12.31
N TYR A 236 9.17 1.45 -11.64
CA TYR A 236 7.82 0.91 -11.71
C TYR A 236 7.18 0.93 -10.34
N THR A 237 5.93 1.39 -10.27
CA THR A 237 5.09 1.24 -9.08
C THR A 237 3.62 1.17 -9.46
N GLY A 238 2.79 0.61 -8.60
CA GLY A 238 1.37 0.44 -8.83
C GLY A 238 0.82 -0.77 -8.11
N SER A 239 -0.33 -1.25 -8.58
CA SER A 239 -1.13 -2.26 -7.89
C SER A 239 -0.66 -3.71 -8.10
N MET A 240 0.11 -3.96 -9.16
CA MET A 240 0.45 -5.30 -9.63
C MET A 240 1.47 -6.00 -8.74
N ASN A 241 1.10 -7.18 -8.24
CA ASN A 241 2.07 -8.11 -7.65
C ASN A 241 2.90 -8.82 -8.72
N MET A 242 4.01 -9.45 -8.35
CA MET A 242 4.81 -10.25 -9.28
C MET A 242 4.16 -11.64 -9.47
N VAL A 243 3.11 -11.67 -10.29
CA VAL A 243 2.28 -12.83 -10.59
C VAL A 243 1.90 -12.80 -12.06
N ASP A 244 2.07 -13.91 -12.77
CA ASP A 244 1.49 -14.07 -14.12
C ASP A 244 0.03 -14.52 -13.98
N THR A 245 -0.89 -13.57 -14.19
CA THR A 245 -2.31 -13.83 -14.00
C THR A 245 -2.84 -14.82 -15.03
N SER A 246 -2.30 -14.83 -16.25
CA SER A 246 -2.69 -15.75 -17.32
C SER A 246 -2.32 -17.21 -16.97
N HIS A 247 -1.16 -17.40 -16.34
CA HIS A 247 -0.67 -18.71 -15.90
C HIS A 247 -1.51 -19.28 -14.75
N HIS A 248 -1.88 -18.45 -13.77
CA HIS A 248 -2.56 -18.92 -12.56
C HIS A 248 -4.08 -18.97 -12.66
N THR A 249 -4.70 -18.24 -13.59
CA THR A 249 -6.17 -18.24 -13.76
C THR A 249 -6.70 -19.62 -14.18
N LYS A 250 -5.93 -20.38 -14.97
CA LYS A 250 -6.33 -21.74 -15.41
C LYS A 250 -6.34 -22.79 -14.29
N LYS A 251 -5.75 -22.50 -13.12
CA LYS A 251 -5.40 -23.55 -12.14
C LYS A 251 -6.28 -23.67 -10.89
N LYS A 252 -7.25 -22.77 -10.57
CA LYS A 252 -8.27 -22.96 -9.49
C LYS A 252 -9.07 -21.69 -9.07
N ASN A 253 -8.92 -20.53 -9.70
CA ASN A 253 -9.46 -19.28 -9.13
C ASN A 253 -10.95 -19.05 -9.40
N LYS A 254 -11.78 -18.99 -8.34
CA LYS A 254 -13.22 -18.66 -8.41
C LYS A 254 -13.53 -17.20 -8.76
N VAL A 255 -12.52 -16.30 -8.67
CA VAL A 255 -12.68 -14.84 -8.81
C VAL A 255 -12.20 -14.29 -10.16
N GLY A 256 -11.62 -15.12 -11.04
CA GLY A 256 -11.05 -14.69 -12.32
C GLY A 256 -9.61 -14.16 -12.23
N PRO A 257 -9.05 -13.66 -13.35
CA PRO A 257 -7.71 -13.06 -13.38
C PRO A 257 -7.68 -11.76 -12.57
N TRP A 258 -6.52 -11.41 -12.02
CA TRP A 258 -6.31 -10.08 -11.43
C TRP A 258 -6.17 -9.04 -12.54
N VAL A 259 -6.92 -7.95 -12.39
CA VAL A 259 -6.84 -6.76 -13.26
C VAL A 259 -6.15 -5.67 -12.46
N ASP A 260 -4.92 -5.36 -12.84
CA ASP A 260 -4.02 -4.44 -12.16
C ASP A 260 -3.48 -3.42 -13.16
N LEU A 261 -2.91 -2.34 -12.63
CA LEU A 261 -2.14 -1.36 -13.40
C LEU A 261 -0.78 -1.09 -12.75
N MET A 262 0.15 -0.60 -13.56
CA MET A 262 1.47 -0.12 -13.15
C MET A 262 1.80 1.18 -13.88
N ALA A 263 2.46 2.11 -13.20
CA ALA A 263 3.09 3.26 -13.82
C ALA A 263 4.58 2.96 -13.99
N ARG A 264 5.08 3.13 -15.22
CA ARG A 264 6.50 3.18 -15.53
C ARG A 264 6.90 4.65 -15.67
N MET A 265 7.93 5.05 -14.96
CA MET A 265 8.37 6.44 -14.87
C MET A 265 9.88 6.52 -15.04
N GLU A 266 10.35 7.56 -15.71
CA GLU A 266 11.77 7.86 -15.85
C GLU A 266 12.09 9.25 -15.31
N GLY A 267 13.23 9.39 -14.62
CA GLY A 267 13.74 10.67 -14.16
C GLY A 267 13.98 10.73 -12.66
N SER A 268 14.00 11.95 -12.11
CA SER A 268 14.43 12.20 -10.72
C SER A 268 13.52 11.59 -9.66
N ILE A 269 12.29 11.22 -10.02
CA ILE A 269 11.38 10.41 -9.17
C ILE A 269 12.02 9.12 -8.65
N ALA A 270 12.95 8.54 -9.43
CA ALA A 270 13.76 7.39 -9.06
C ALA A 270 14.55 7.60 -7.76
N THR A 271 14.99 8.83 -7.48
CA THR A 271 15.70 9.17 -6.25
C THR A 271 14.77 9.08 -5.04
N ALA A 272 13.55 9.66 -5.08
CA ALA A 272 12.64 9.59 -3.94
C ALA A 272 12.17 8.16 -3.68
N ILE A 273 11.84 7.41 -4.73
CA ILE A 273 11.43 6.01 -4.58
C ILE A 273 12.61 5.14 -4.10
N GLY A 274 13.83 5.42 -4.58
CA GLY A 274 15.06 4.80 -4.11
C GLY A 274 15.34 5.06 -2.63
N MET A 275 15.03 6.26 -2.12
CA MET A 275 15.10 6.58 -0.69
C MET A 275 14.13 5.73 0.14
N VAL A 276 12.88 5.60 -0.31
CA VAL A 276 11.90 4.72 0.35
C VAL A 276 12.40 3.27 0.39
N TYR A 277 12.92 2.76 -0.73
CA TYR A 277 13.51 1.42 -0.80
C TYR A 277 14.72 1.27 0.14
N ALA A 278 15.63 2.25 0.17
CA ALA A 278 16.81 2.23 1.03
C ALA A 278 16.42 2.18 2.51
N CYS A 279 15.36 2.90 2.90
CA CYS A 279 14.83 2.83 4.26
C CYS A 279 14.36 1.42 4.61
N ASP A 280 13.57 0.79 3.75
CA ASP A 280 13.10 -0.59 3.97
C ASP A 280 14.27 -1.57 4.05
N TRP A 281 15.24 -1.42 3.14
CA TRP A 281 16.43 -2.27 3.11
C TRP A 281 17.23 -2.17 4.40
N GLN A 282 17.48 -0.95 4.87
CA GLN A 282 18.22 -0.74 6.12
C GLN A 282 17.43 -1.21 7.34
N MET A 283 16.10 -1.07 7.32
CA MET A 283 15.25 -1.58 8.40
C MET A 283 15.36 -3.11 8.55
N GLU A 284 15.40 -3.84 7.44
CA GLU A 284 15.45 -5.30 7.47
C GLU A 284 16.89 -5.86 7.59
N THR A 285 17.89 -5.21 6.99
CA THR A 285 19.27 -5.74 6.95
C THR A 285 20.24 -5.07 7.92
N SER A 286 19.89 -3.92 8.49
CA SER A 286 20.79 -3.03 9.24
C SER A 286 21.94 -2.44 8.40
N LYS A 287 22.01 -2.70 7.09
CA LYS A 287 23.01 -2.14 6.19
C LYS A 287 22.49 -0.85 5.58
N HIS A 288 23.25 0.22 5.73
CA HIS A 288 22.94 1.50 5.11
C HIS A 288 23.23 1.41 3.60
N ILE A 289 22.24 1.72 2.77
CA ILE A 289 22.43 1.95 1.33
C ILE A 289 22.20 3.44 1.12
N LEU A 290 23.24 4.15 0.67
CA LEU A 290 23.05 5.54 0.25
C LEU A 290 22.21 5.54 -1.03
N PRO A 291 21.16 6.38 -1.13
CA PRO A 291 20.53 6.66 -2.40
C PRO A 291 21.58 7.28 -3.31
N GLU A 292 21.94 6.61 -4.40
CA GLU A 292 22.83 7.18 -5.40
C GLU A 292 22.01 8.09 -6.31
N PHE A 293 22.40 9.36 -6.43
CA PHE A 293 21.86 10.25 -7.45
C PHE A 293 22.41 9.80 -8.79
N SER A 294 21.53 9.37 -9.70
CA SER A 294 21.97 9.02 -11.06
C SER A 294 22.51 10.28 -11.74
N ARG A 295 23.72 10.20 -12.31
CA ARG A 295 24.27 11.27 -13.16
C ARG A 295 23.44 11.51 -14.42
N HIS A 296 22.63 10.53 -14.84
CA HIS A 296 21.67 10.68 -15.94
C HIS A 296 20.56 11.69 -15.63
N ASN A 297 20.31 12.00 -14.34
CA ASN A 297 19.35 13.03 -13.95
C ASN A 297 19.86 14.46 -14.21
N ILE A 298 21.14 14.63 -14.55
CA ILE A 298 21.80 15.93 -14.72
C ILE A 298 22.04 16.25 -16.21
N ASP A 299 22.12 15.24 -17.09
CA ASP A 299 22.54 15.39 -18.50
C ASP A 299 21.39 15.46 -19.52
N LEU A 300 20.13 15.46 -19.09
CA LEU A 300 19.00 15.58 -20.02
C LEU A 300 18.73 17.06 -20.32
N LYS A 301 18.89 17.42 -21.59
CA LYS A 301 18.69 18.79 -22.10
C LYS A 301 17.27 19.27 -21.79
N GLU A 302 17.13 20.54 -21.43
CA GLU A 302 15.86 21.24 -21.13
C GLU A 302 14.80 21.23 -22.28
N HIS A 303 15.06 20.55 -23.40
CA HIS A 303 14.25 20.59 -24.61
C HIS A 303 13.41 19.33 -24.89
N ASP A 304 13.52 18.28 -24.07
CA ASP A 304 12.59 17.16 -24.16
C ASP A 304 11.26 17.54 -23.48
N LYS A 305 10.12 17.18 -24.09
CA LYS A 305 8.80 17.29 -23.44
C LYS A 305 8.86 16.52 -22.12
N THR A 306 9.04 17.24 -21.02
CA THR A 306 9.01 16.64 -19.69
C THR A 306 7.58 16.38 -19.28
N ALA A 307 7.31 15.18 -18.77
CA ALA A 307 6.03 14.89 -18.15
C ALA A 307 5.79 15.78 -16.93
N GLY A 308 4.54 15.85 -16.49
CA GLY A 308 4.12 16.63 -15.33
C GLY A 308 4.82 16.22 -14.02
N PRO A 309 4.64 17.00 -12.95
CA PRO A 309 5.29 16.75 -11.66
C PRO A 309 4.70 15.56 -10.87
N LEU A 310 5.59 14.88 -10.14
CA LEU A 310 5.28 13.66 -9.40
C LEU A 310 5.66 13.80 -7.93
N GLN A 311 4.77 13.39 -7.03
CA GLN A 311 5.02 13.37 -5.59
C GLN A 311 4.94 11.93 -5.06
N VAL A 312 6.00 11.45 -4.42
CA VAL A 312 5.98 10.16 -3.71
C VAL A 312 5.35 10.34 -2.34
N ILE A 313 4.42 9.45 -2.00
CA ILE A 313 3.74 9.38 -0.72
C ILE A 313 3.97 7.97 -0.17
N ALA A 314 4.69 7.85 0.95
CA ALA A 314 5.02 6.56 1.54
C ALA A 314 4.55 6.49 2.99
N SER A 315 3.93 5.37 3.37
CA SER A 315 3.52 5.09 4.76
C SER A 315 4.28 3.92 5.32
N GLY A 316 4.40 3.87 6.64
CA GLY A 316 5.08 2.81 7.36
C GLY A 316 6.00 3.39 8.42
N PRO A 317 6.75 2.55 9.13
CA PRO A 317 7.64 3.00 10.19
C PRO A 317 8.68 3.96 9.63
N GLY A 318 8.92 5.06 10.33
CA GLY A 318 9.88 6.09 9.94
C GLY A 318 9.31 7.19 9.05
N PHE A 319 8.16 6.96 8.41
CA PHE A 319 7.42 7.98 7.67
C PHE A 319 6.44 8.72 8.59
N PRO A 320 5.98 9.93 8.21
CA PRO A 320 4.96 10.63 8.98
C PRO A 320 3.69 9.79 9.12
N GLU A 321 3.17 9.71 10.33
CA GLU A 321 1.89 9.05 10.61
C GLU A 321 0.78 9.71 9.79
N ASP A 322 -0.17 8.90 9.30
CA ASP A 322 -1.40 9.32 8.64
C ASP A 322 -1.23 10.03 7.28
N ILE A 323 -0.02 10.07 6.72
CA ILE A 323 0.28 10.85 5.50
C ILE A 323 -0.56 10.44 4.29
N ILE A 324 -0.75 9.12 4.07
CA ILE A 324 -1.56 8.62 2.95
C ILE A 324 -3.04 8.96 3.14
N HIS A 325 -3.54 8.84 4.37
CA HIS A 325 -4.92 9.20 4.69
C HIS A 325 -5.19 10.69 4.44
N GLN A 326 -4.31 11.55 4.94
CA GLN A 326 -4.41 13.00 4.70
C GLN A 326 -4.26 13.34 3.22
N ALA A 327 -3.35 12.68 2.49
CA ALA A 327 -3.22 12.87 1.06
C ALA A 327 -4.51 12.51 0.30
N LEU A 328 -5.15 11.38 0.65
CA LEU A 328 -6.45 11.00 0.07
C LEU A 328 -7.53 12.03 0.39
N LEU A 329 -7.64 12.49 1.65
CA LEU A 329 -8.57 13.55 2.04
C LEU A 329 -8.33 14.83 1.24
N THR A 330 -7.09 15.29 1.15
CA THR A 330 -6.71 16.48 0.39
C THR A 330 -7.08 16.33 -1.09
N ALA A 331 -6.82 15.17 -1.71
CA ALA A 331 -7.20 14.90 -3.09
C ALA A 331 -8.73 14.96 -3.29
N VAL A 332 -9.50 14.35 -2.38
CA VAL A 332 -10.98 14.37 -2.42
C VAL A 332 -11.50 15.80 -2.25
N TYR A 333 -10.96 16.58 -1.31
CA TYR A 333 -11.39 17.95 -1.08
C TYR A 333 -11.01 18.88 -2.25
N SER A 334 -9.89 18.62 -2.93
CA SER A 334 -9.45 19.36 -4.12
C SER A 334 -10.34 19.13 -5.36
N ALA A 335 -11.13 18.05 -5.41
CA ALA A 335 -11.95 17.71 -6.58
C ALA A 335 -13.01 18.78 -6.88
N ARG A 336 -13.07 19.21 -8.14
CA ARG A 336 -14.00 20.26 -8.62
C ARG A 336 -15.06 19.74 -9.57
N GLU A 337 -14.70 18.80 -10.44
CA GLU A 337 -15.57 18.28 -11.50
C GLU A 337 -15.83 16.79 -11.35
N GLN A 338 -14.77 15.99 -11.14
CA GLN A 338 -14.88 14.54 -11.14
C GLN A 338 -13.87 13.89 -10.18
N LEU A 339 -14.32 12.83 -9.50
CA LEU A 339 -13.51 11.97 -8.65
C LEU A 339 -13.80 10.50 -9.00
N ILE A 340 -12.81 9.79 -9.54
CA ILE A 340 -12.93 8.35 -9.84
C ILE A 340 -11.96 7.55 -8.97
N MET A 341 -12.49 6.67 -8.12
CA MET A 341 -11.70 5.81 -7.25
C MET A 341 -11.85 4.35 -7.67
N THR A 342 -10.74 3.63 -7.80
CA THR A 342 -10.70 2.20 -8.09
C THR A 342 -9.92 1.49 -7.00
N THR A 343 -10.52 0.50 -6.36
CA THR A 343 -9.87 -0.27 -5.29
C THR A 343 -10.44 -1.68 -5.20
N PRO A 344 -9.63 -2.71 -4.88
CA PRO A 344 -10.16 -4.05 -4.60
C PRO A 344 -10.97 -4.10 -3.30
N TYR A 345 -10.60 -3.27 -2.32
CA TYR A 345 -11.12 -3.28 -0.96
C TYR A 345 -11.52 -1.86 -0.56
N PHE A 346 -12.76 -1.70 -0.12
CA PHE A 346 -13.32 -0.40 0.27
C PHE A 346 -13.96 -0.51 1.65
N VAL A 347 -13.15 -0.18 2.66
CA VAL A 347 -13.50 -0.08 4.08
C VAL A 347 -12.84 1.21 4.59
N PRO A 348 -13.28 2.38 4.09
CA PRO A 348 -12.62 3.64 4.35
C PRO A 348 -12.74 4.03 5.83
N SER A 349 -11.93 4.99 6.27
CA SER A 349 -12.20 5.67 7.53
C SER A 349 -13.47 6.52 7.43
N GLU A 350 -14.09 6.84 8.57
CA GLU A 350 -15.26 7.74 8.62
C GLU A 350 -14.95 9.10 7.98
N ASP A 351 -13.79 9.70 8.26
CA ASP A 351 -13.41 10.99 7.65
C ASP A 351 -13.34 10.93 6.12
N LEU A 352 -12.82 9.82 5.57
CA LEU A 352 -12.70 9.65 4.12
C LEU A 352 -14.08 9.39 3.48
N LEU A 353 -14.92 8.58 4.13
CA LEU A 353 -16.32 8.40 3.73
C LEU A 353 -17.06 9.75 3.67
N HIS A 354 -16.95 10.55 4.74
CA HIS A 354 -17.57 11.87 4.81
C HIS A 354 -17.03 12.81 3.73
N ALA A 355 -15.72 12.82 3.47
CA ALA A 355 -15.12 13.63 2.42
C ALA A 355 -15.66 13.25 1.03
N ILE A 356 -15.75 11.95 0.73
CA ILE A 356 -16.29 11.43 -0.53
C ILE A 356 -17.77 11.83 -0.69
N CYS A 357 -18.59 11.62 0.34
CA CYS A 357 -20.00 12.04 0.33
C CYS A 357 -20.15 13.54 0.15
N THR A 358 -19.33 14.34 0.83
CA THR A 358 -19.34 15.81 0.74
C THR A 358 -18.96 16.30 -0.66
N ALA A 359 -17.96 15.67 -1.30
CA ALA A 359 -17.58 15.98 -2.68
C ALA A 359 -18.76 15.77 -3.63
N SER A 360 -19.45 14.62 -3.53
CA SER A 360 -20.65 14.33 -4.34
C SER A 360 -21.79 15.34 -4.08
N GLN A 361 -22.04 15.67 -2.81
CA GLN A 361 -23.06 16.65 -2.42
C GLN A 361 -22.75 18.08 -2.88
N ARG A 362 -21.46 18.42 -3.05
CA ARG A 362 -21.00 19.69 -3.65
C ARG A 362 -21.23 19.76 -5.17
N GLY A 363 -21.60 18.64 -5.80
CA GLY A 363 -21.84 18.54 -7.24
C GLY A 363 -20.70 17.93 -8.04
N VAL A 364 -19.64 17.43 -7.39
CA VAL A 364 -18.57 16.66 -8.06
C VAL A 364 -19.15 15.32 -8.50
N GLU A 365 -18.86 14.88 -9.72
CA GLU A 365 -19.21 13.52 -10.13
C GLU A 365 -18.29 12.51 -9.46
N VAL A 366 -18.82 11.76 -8.48
CA VAL A 366 -18.05 10.75 -7.75
C VAL A 366 -18.40 9.35 -8.21
N ILE A 367 -17.37 8.62 -8.64
CA ILE A 367 -17.45 7.24 -9.13
C ILE A 367 -16.52 6.35 -8.30
N ILE A 368 -17.04 5.26 -7.76
CA ILE A 368 -16.25 4.22 -7.08
C ILE A 368 -16.41 2.91 -7.84
N ILE A 369 -15.28 2.33 -8.26
CA ILE A 369 -15.22 1.09 -9.02
C ILE A 369 -14.64 0.00 -8.10
N LEU A 370 -15.45 -1.02 -7.84
CA LEU A 370 -15.13 -2.15 -6.96
C LEU A 370 -15.24 -3.47 -7.73
N PRO A 371 -14.51 -4.53 -7.35
CA PRO A 371 -14.74 -5.85 -7.94
C PRO A 371 -16.12 -6.39 -7.57
N TYR A 372 -16.84 -6.98 -8.52
CA TYR A 372 -18.08 -7.73 -8.24
C TYR A 372 -17.78 -9.00 -7.42
N ARG A 373 -16.64 -9.64 -7.68
CA ARG A 373 -16.15 -10.80 -6.91
C ARG A 373 -14.82 -10.46 -6.24
N SER A 374 -14.79 -10.52 -4.91
CA SER A 374 -13.57 -10.36 -4.12
C SER A 374 -13.01 -11.72 -3.66
N ASN A 375 -11.70 -11.79 -3.51
CA ASN A 375 -10.98 -12.90 -2.88
C ASN A 375 -11.09 -12.88 -1.34
N SER A 376 -11.67 -11.82 -0.75
CA SER A 376 -11.91 -11.69 0.69
C SER A 376 -13.39 -11.49 0.98
N MET A 377 -14.06 -12.54 1.49
CA MET A 377 -15.48 -12.45 1.85
C MET A 377 -15.72 -11.45 2.99
N ILE A 378 -14.81 -11.38 3.96
CA ILE A 378 -14.93 -10.48 5.11
C ILE A 378 -14.95 -9.02 4.63
N VAL A 379 -14.01 -8.64 3.77
CA VAL A 379 -13.94 -7.29 3.19
C VAL A 379 -15.16 -7.02 2.32
N SER A 380 -15.60 -8.01 1.52
CA SER A 380 -16.78 -7.86 0.68
C SER A 380 -18.04 -7.53 1.49
N TRP A 381 -18.23 -8.15 2.66
CA TRP A 381 -19.36 -7.85 3.53
C TRP A 381 -19.19 -6.55 4.32
N ALA A 382 -17.98 -6.26 4.82
CA ALA A 382 -17.71 -5.01 5.52
C ALA A 382 -17.91 -3.79 4.60
N SER A 383 -17.48 -3.87 3.34
CA SER A 383 -17.60 -2.80 2.35
C SER A 383 -19.06 -2.38 2.09
N ARG A 384 -19.96 -3.37 2.07
CA ARG A 384 -21.40 -3.16 1.88
C ARG A 384 -22.02 -2.28 2.96
N ALA A 385 -21.45 -2.23 4.16
CA ALA A 385 -21.96 -1.38 5.24
C ALA A 385 -21.94 0.11 4.88
N PHE A 386 -21.02 0.54 3.99
CA PHE A 386 -20.84 1.92 3.57
C PHE A 386 -21.68 2.33 2.35
N PHE A 387 -22.24 1.36 1.61
CA PHE A 387 -22.91 1.63 0.33
C PHE A 387 -24.17 2.48 0.51
N ALA A 388 -24.90 2.32 1.62
CA ALA A 388 -26.11 3.09 1.88
C ALA A 388 -25.82 4.61 1.95
N ASP A 389 -24.77 4.99 2.66
CA ASP A 389 -24.39 6.41 2.82
C ASP A 389 -23.90 7.01 1.51
N LEU A 390 -23.08 6.26 0.77
CA LEU A 390 -22.59 6.64 -0.56
C LEU A 390 -23.73 6.84 -1.57
N LEU A 391 -24.66 5.87 -1.67
CA LEU A 391 -25.81 5.94 -2.58
C LEU A 391 -26.74 7.09 -2.20
N LYS A 392 -26.94 7.35 -0.90
CA LYS A 392 -27.70 8.52 -0.42
C LYS A 392 -27.04 9.83 -0.82
N ALA A 393 -25.71 9.90 -0.82
CA ALA A 393 -24.93 11.03 -1.28
C ALA A 393 -24.83 11.12 -2.81
N LYS A 394 -25.49 10.24 -3.58
CA LYS A 394 -25.45 10.16 -5.06
C LYS A 394 -24.11 9.72 -5.65
N VAL A 395 -23.26 9.07 -4.87
CA VAL A 395 -22.03 8.44 -5.37
C VAL A 395 -22.40 7.25 -6.26
N LYS A 396 -21.79 7.15 -7.45
CA LYS A 396 -22.00 6.03 -8.37
C LYS A 396 -21.07 4.88 -8.00
N ILE A 397 -21.62 3.72 -7.66
CA ILE A 397 -20.83 2.53 -7.33
C ILE A 397 -20.94 1.53 -8.48
N TYR A 398 -19.82 1.24 -9.15
CA TYR A 398 -19.75 0.27 -10.24
C TYR A 398 -19.06 -1.01 -9.76
N GLN A 399 -19.68 -2.15 -10.03
CA GLN A 399 -19.16 -3.47 -9.67
C GLN A 399 -18.61 -4.19 -10.91
N PHE A 400 -17.29 -4.23 -11.04
CA PHE A 400 -16.55 -4.78 -12.18
C PHE A 400 -16.67 -6.30 -12.29
N GLN A 401 -17.00 -6.78 -13.49
CA GLN A 401 -17.28 -8.19 -13.75
C GLN A 401 -16.19 -8.93 -14.53
N GLY A 402 -15.19 -8.21 -15.08
CA GLY A 402 -14.13 -8.77 -15.92
C GLY A 402 -13.04 -9.58 -15.19
N GLY A 403 -13.20 -9.84 -13.90
CA GLY A 403 -12.21 -10.52 -13.06
C GLY A 403 -12.15 -9.92 -11.66
N MET A 404 -11.05 -10.16 -10.96
CA MET A 404 -10.81 -9.52 -9.67
C MET A 404 -10.05 -8.23 -9.91
N LEU A 405 -10.79 -7.12 -9.89
CA LEU A 405 -10.22 -5.79 -10.02
C LEU A 405 -9.34 -5.49 -8.80
N HIS A 406 -8.05 -5.41 -9.04
CA HIS A 406 -7.02 -5.18 -8.03
C HIS A 406 -6.27 -3.87 -8.24
N SER A 407 -6.58 -3.14 -9.33
CA SER A 407 -6.17 -1.75 -9.53
C SER A 407 -6.47 -0.88 -8.31
N LYS A 408 -5.51 -0.02 -7.98
CA LYS A 408 -5.60 0.97 -6.89
C LYS A 408 -5.25 2.32 -7.49
N SER A 409 -6.28 3.10 -7.77
CA SER A 409 -6.11 4.41 -8.36
C SER A 409 -7.17 5.39 -7.88
N VAL A 410 -6.78 6.66 -7.79
CA VAL A 410 -7.69 7.79 -7.61
C VAL A 410 -7.38 8.80 -8.70
N LEU A 411 -8.40 9.24 -9.42
CA LEU A 411 -8.28 10.28 -10.44
C LEU A 411 -9.16 11.46 -10.04
N VAL A 412 -8.57 12.65 -10.01
CA VAL A 412 -9.24 13.92 -9.70
C VAL A 412 -9.14 14.84 -10.90
N ASP A 413 -10.31 15.26 -11.41
CA ASP A 413 -10.46 16.24 -12.50
C ASP A 413 -9.63 15.93 -13.75
N LYS A 414 -9.41 14.63 -14.06
CA LYS A 414 -8.54 14.14 -15.16
C LYS A 414 -7.11 14.68 -15.15
N GLN A 415 -6.68 15.24 -14.03
CA GLN A 415 -5.43 15.99 -13.91
C GLN A 415 -4.51 15.34 -12.86
N LEU A 416 -5.04 15.11 -11.65
CA LEU A 416 -4.27 14.53 -10.55
C LEU A 416 -4.61 13.04 -10.41
N SER A 417 -3.62 12.19 -10.65
CA SER A 417 -3.72 10.74 -10.54
C SER A 417 -2.91 10.23 -9.35
N LEU A 418 -3.50 9.46 -8.44
CA LEU A 418 -2.80 8.73 -7.39
C LEU A 418 -2.78 7.25 -7.78
N ILE A 419 -1.58 6.69 -8.00
CA ILE A 419 -1.38 5.28 -8.33
C ILE A 419 -0.38 4.66 -7.36
N GLY A 420 -0.70 3.47 -6.85
CA GLY A 420 0.19 2.82 -5.91
C GLY A 420 -0.33 1.51 -5.37
N THR A 421 0.09 1.23 -4.13
CA THR A 421 -0.18 -0.04 -3.45
C THR A 421 -1.30 0.05 -2.41
N VAL A 422 -1.75 1.26 -2.11
CA VAL A 422 -2.77 1.58 -1.10
C VAL A 422 -4.15 1.09 -1.52
N ASN A 423 -4.74 0.22 -0.70
CA ASN A 423 -6.18 0.00 -0.71
C ASN A 423 -6.90 1.08 0.12
N LEU A 424 -8.20 1.25 -0.11
CA LEU A 424 -9.05 2.11 0.72
C LEU A 424 -9.61 1.32 1.92
N ASP A 425 -8.71 0.71 2.69
CA ASP A 425 -8.99 -0.05 3.92
C ASP A 425 -8.12 0.40 5.10
N MET A 426 -8.51 0.09 6.33
CA MET A 426 -7.85 0.61 7.52
C MET A 426 -6.41 0.07 7.65
N ARG A 427 -6.14 -1.15 7.18
CA ARG A 427 -4.78 -1.71 7.18
C ARG A 427 -3.83 -0.95 6.27
N SER A 428 -4.22 -0.68 5.02
CA SER A 428 -3.39 0.08 4.08
C SER A 428 -3.22 1.53 4.54
N LEU A 429 -4.24 2.13 5.15
CA LEU A 429 -4.17 3.51 5.63
C LEU A 429 -3.24 3.69 6.84
N TRP A 430 -3.26 2.76 7.80
CA TRP A 430 -2.62 2.97 9.12
C TRP A 430 -1.48 2.02 9.45
N LEU A 431 -1.41 0.86 8.80
CA LEU A 431 -0.52 -0.23 9.22
C LEU A 431 0.53 -0.50 8.15
N ASN A 432 0.12 -0.99 6.98
CA ASN A 432 1.03 -1.55 5.98
C ASN A 432 2.07 -0.53 5.50
N PHE A 433 3.20 -1.07 5.06
CA PHE A 433 4.15 -0.30 4.28
C PHE A 433 3.53 -0.14 2.89
N GLU A 434 3.12 1.08 2.56
CA GLU A 434 2.53 1.39 1.26
C GLU A 434 3.34 2.49 0.56
N ILE A 435 3.17 2.56 -0.76
CA ILE A 435 3.71 3.62 -1.60
C ILE A 435 2.68 4.00 -2.66
N THR A 436 2.47 5.30 -2.82
CA THR A 436 1.64 5.90 -3.85
C THR A 436 2.41 7.04 -4.49
N VAL A 437 2.26 7.19 -5.80
CA VAL A 437 2.76 8.33 -6.53
C VAL A 437 1.55 9.16 -6.95
N ALA A 438 1.56 10.43 -6.57
CA ALA A 438 0.65 11.42 -7.10
C ALA A 438 1.29 12.05 -8.34
N ILE A 439 0.59 11.98 -9.46
CA ILE A 439 1.04 12.38 -10.79
C ILE A 439 0.10 13.49 -11.24
N ASP A 440 0.63 14.69 -11.43
CA ASP A 440 -0.11 15.85 -11.93
C ASP A 440 0.22 16.05 -13.41
N ASP A 441 -0.45 15.30 -14.26
CA ASP A 441 -0.21 15.27 -15.70
C ASP A 441 -1.50 14.93 -16.42
N ARG A 442 -1.93 15.79 -17.34
CA ARG A 442 -3.23 15.68 -18.00
C ARG A 442 -3.27 14.50 -18.97
N ASP A 443 -2.22 14.28 -19.75
CA ASP A 443 -2.17 13.18 -20.71
C ASP A 443 -2.21 11.83 -19.98
N PHE A 444 -1.48 11.71 -18.87
CA PHE A 444 -1.54 10.56 -17.99
C PHE A 444 -2.94 10.39 -17.36
N GLY A 445 -3.54 11.49 -16.88
CA GLY A 445 -4.87 11.50 -16.30
C GLY A 445 -5.97 11.10 -17.29
N GLU A 446 -5.88 11.52 -18.55
CA GLU A 446 -6.78 11.11 -19.63
C GLU A 446 -6.63 9.63 -19.98
N ASN A 447 -5.41 9.10 -20.02
CA ASN A 447 -5.16 7.67 -20.18
C ASN A 447 -5.75 6.84 -19.03
N LEU A 448 -5.59 7.31 -17.79
CA LEU A 448 -6.19 6.66 -16.61
C LEU A 448 -7.72 6.74 -16.65
N ALA A 449 -8.28 7.89 -17.06
CA ALA A 449 -9.73 8.04 -17.23
C ALA A 449 -10.27 7.06 -18.27
N SER A 450 -9.58 6.87 -19.40
CA SER A 450 -9.96 5.89 -20.42
C SER A 450 -9.99 4.47 -19.86
N LEU A 451 -8.95 4.07 -19.12
CA LEU A 451 -8.89 2.76 -18.46
C LEU A 451 -10.04 2.57 -17.46
N GLN A 452 -10.31 3.57 -16.61
CA GLN A 452 -11.39 3.51 -15.64
C GLN A 452 -12.78 3.50 -16.31
N ASN A 453 -12.95 4.20 -17.44
CA ASN A 453 -14.17 4.12 -18.23
C ASN A 453 -14.37 2.72 -18.83
N ASP A 454 -13.30 2.04 -19.24
CA ASP A 454 -13.39 0.65 -19.68
C ASP A 454 -13.76 -0.30 -18.53
N TYR A 455 -13.31 -0.01 -17.30
CA TYR A 455 -13.80 -0.73 -16.12
C TYR A 455 -15.30 -0.48 -15.90
N VAL A 456 -15.76 0.78 -16.00
CA VAL A 456 -17.18 1.14 -15.88
C VAL A 456 -18.05 0.43 -16.92
N LYS A 457 -17.61 0.37 -18.19
CA LYS A 457 -18.31 -0.36 -19.25
C LYS A 457 -18.47 -1.86 -18.96
N ASN A 458 -17.49 -2.45 -18.25
CA ASN A 458 -17.48 -3.85 -17.83
C ASN A 458 -18.01 -4.04 -16.39
N SER A 459 -18.80 -3.10 -15.89
CA SER A 459 -19.36 -3.13 -14.54
C SER A 459 -20.87 -3.04 -14.54
N VAL A 460 -21.47 -3.52 -13.45
CA VAL A 460 -22.88 -3.26 -13.14
C VAL A 460 -22.97 -2.09 -12.18
N LEU A 461 -23.82 -1.11 -12.48
CA LEU A 461 -24.11 -0.01 -11.58
C LEU A 461 -24.97 -0.52 -10.41
N LEU A 462 -24.56 -0.22 -9.19
CA LEU A 462 -25.36 -0.52 -8.01
C LEU A 462 -26.44 0.54 -7.83
N GLU A 463 -27.69 0.19 -8.12
CA GLU A 463 -28.83 1.09 -7.99
C GLU A 463 -29.31 1.20 -6.54
N LYS A 464 -29.63 2.42 -6.12
CA LYS A 464 -30.16 2.71 -4.79
C LYS A 464 -31.45 1.93 -4.48
N ASP A 465 -32.40 1.94 -5.41
CA ASP A 465 -33.71 1.30 -5.21
C ASP A 465 -33.60 -0.23 -5.09
N GLN A 466 -32.60 -0.82 -5.75
CA GLN A 466 -32.29 -2.25 -5.60
C GLN A 466 -31.60 -2.52 -4.26
N TRP A 467 -30.68 -1.64 -3.85
CA TRP A 467 -29.95 -1.76 -2.60
C TRP A 467 -30.84 -1.67 -1.36
N GLU A 468 -31.88 -0.83 -1.40
CA GLU A 468 -32.85 -0.67 -0.30
C GLU A 468 -33.77 -1.88 -0.13
N LYS A 469 -33.98 -2.69 -1.19
CA LYS A 469 -34.81 -3.91 -1.15
C LYS A 469 -34.10 -5.14 -0.58
N ARG A 470 -32.84 -5.02 -0.17
CA ARG A 470 -32.07 -6.15 0.36
C ARG A 470 -32.65 -6.67 1.68
N SER A 471 -32.50 -7.97 1.93
CA SER A 471 -33.09 -8.59 3.12
C SER A 471 -32.43 -8.11 4.42
N VAL A 472 -33.21 -8.06 5.51
CA VAL A 472 -32.75 -7.64 6.84
C VAL A 472 -31.56 -8.48 7.31
N TRP A 473 -31.55 -9.78 7.02
CA TRP A 473 -30.43 -10.67 7.34
C TRP A 473 -29.13 -10.25 6.67
N GLN A 474 -29.17 -9.79 5.41
CA GLN A 474 -27.97 -9.25 4.76
C GLN A 474 -27.46 -8.00 5.47
N SER A 475 -28.36 -7.09 5.87
CA SER A 475 -28.01 -5.89 6.64
C SER A 475 -27.36 -6.22 8.00
N ILE A 476 -27.83 -7.27 8.68
CA ILE A 476 -27.22 -7.75 9.93
C ILE A 476 -25.80 -8.27 9.67
N ILE A 477 -25.62 -9.09 8.62
CA ILE A 477 -24.31 -9.64 8.26
C ILE A 477 -23.32 -8.51 7.90
N GLU A 478 -23.75 -7.52 7.12
CA GLU A 478 -22.97 -6.32 6.79
C GLU A 478 -22.43 -5.63 8.05
N ARG A 479 -23.32 -5.38 9.03
CA ARG A 479 -22.97 -4.72 10.30
C ARG A 479 -22.04 -5.58 11.16
N LEU A 480 -22.24 -6.89 11.19
CA LEU A 480 -21.34 -7.81 11.91
C LEU A 480 -19.93 -7.78 11.32
N PHE A 481 -19.81 -7.81 9.99
CA PHE A 481 -18.50 -7.73 9.34
C PHE A 481 -17.87 -6.33 9.44
N TYR A 482 -18.66 -5.26 9.51
CA TYR A 482 -18.16 -3.91 9.78
C TYR A 482 -17.44 -3.80 11.13
N PHE A 483 -17.80 -4.57 12.16
CA PHE A 483 -17.03 -4.59 13.42
C PHE A 483 -15.59 -5.09 13.25
N PHE A 484 -15.31 -5.85 12.19
CA PHE A 484 -13.96 -6.28 11.86
C PHE A 484 -13.17 -5.23 11.07
N SER A 485 -13.78 -4.11 10.66
CA SER A 485 -13.12 -3.04 9.88
C SER A 485 -11.78 -2.57 10.44
N PRO A 486 -11.56 -2.42 11.77
CA PRO A 486 -10.25 -2.02 12.29
C PRO A 486 -9.13 -3.06 12.07
N LEU A 487 -9.49 -4.30 11.71
CA LEU A 487 -8.57 -5.40 11.41
C LEU A 487 -8.36 -5.59 9.90
N LEU A 488 -9.21 -4.98 9.07
CA LEU A 488 -9.26 -5.02 7.61
C LEU A 488 -8.63 -3.79 6.99
#